data_AF-A0A357CHB1-F1
#
_entry.id   AF-A0A357CHB1-F1
#
_cell.length_a   1.000
_cell.length_b   1.000
_cell.length_c   1.000
_cell.angle_alpha   90.00
_cell.angle_beta   90.00
_cell.angle_gamma   90.00
#
_symmetry.space_group_name_H-M   'P 1'
#
loop_
_entity.id
_entity.type
_entity.pdbx_description
1 polymer ?
#
loop_
_entity_poly.entity_id
_entity_poly.type
_entity_poly.pdbx_seq_one_letter_code
_entity_poly.pdbx_strand_id
1 'polypeptide(L)' 'MESVWLISALWIGLALVSALISIRVGISVALIEIIVGSFGGNLLGL' A
#
# COMPACT_ATOMS: atom_id res chain seq x y z
N MET A 1 0.68 -17.68 -14.75
CA MET A 1 0.22 -16.30 -14.95
C MET A 1 -0.26 -15.82 -13.61
N GLU A 2 0.58 -15.07 -12.89
CA GLU A 2 0.10 -14.40 -11.69
C GLU A 2 -1.07 -13.50 -12.08
N SER A 3 -2.12 -13.49 -11.27
CA SER A 3 -3.33 -12.74 -11.59
C SER A 3 -3.01 -11.25 -11.48
N VAL A 4 -2.66 -10.61 -12.59
CA VAL A 4 -2.40 -9.15 -12.68
C VAL A 4 -3.53 -8.36 -12.02
N TRP A 5 -4.78 -8.80 -12.19
CA TRP A 5 -5.95 -8.22 -11.54
C TRP A 5 -5.90 -8.32 -10.00
N LEU A 6 -5.42 -9.44 -9.47
CA LEU A 6 -5.27 -9.65 -8.03
C LEU A 6 -4.14 -8.79 -7.46
N ILE A 7 -2.98 -8.76 -8.12
CA ILE A 7 -1.83 -7.92 -7.73
C ILE A 7 -2.25 -6.45 -7.71
N SER A 8 -2.89 -5.97 -8.79
CA SER A 8 -3.37 -4.59 -8.87
C SER A 8 -4.40 -4.28 -7.78
N ALA A 9 -5.32 -5.21 -7.48
CA ALA A 9 -6.29 -5.03 -6.41
C ALA A 9 -5.61 -4.94 -5.03
N LEU A 10 -4.54 -5.71 -4.79
CA LEU A 10 -3.75 -5.64 -3.55
C LEU A 10 -3.02 -4.30 -3.43
N TRP A 11 -2.40 -3.80 -4.49
CA TRP A 11 -1.76 -2.48 -4.50
C TRP A 11 -2.75 -1.34 -4.23
N ILE A 12 -3.95 -1.39 -4.82
CA ILE A 12 -5.03 -0.44 -4.53
C ILE A 12 -5.48 -0.55 -3.07
N GLY A 13 -5.58 -1.77 -2.53
CA GLY A 13 -5.90 -2.01 -1.12
C GLY A 13 -4.85 -1.41 -0.18
N LEU A 14 -3.57 -1.57 -0.49
CA LEU A 14 -2.45 -0.99 0.28
C LEU A 14 -2.47 0.54 0.23
N ALA A 15 -2.80 1.15 -0.91
CA ALA A 15 -2.97 2.59 -1.03
C ALA A 15 -4.14 3.10 -0.16
N LEU A 16 -5.27 2.38 -0.12
CA LEU A 16 -6.41 2.70 0.75
C LEU A 16 -6.03 2.62 2.23
N VAL A 17 -5.32 1.56 2.64
CA VAL A 17 -4.82 1.42 4.02
C VAL A 17 -3.88 2.57 4.38
N SER A 18 -2.99 2.97 3.46
CA SER A 18 -2.07 4.10 3.65
C SER A 18 -2.81 5.41 3.88
N ALA A 19 -3.86 5.67 3.11
CA ALA A 19 -4.70 6.86 3.29
C ALA A 19 -5.43 6.87 4.65
N LEU A 20 -5.97 5.73 5.08
CA LEU A 20 -6.64 5.62 6.39
C LEU A 20 -5.67 5.84 7.55
N ILE A 21 -4.46 5.29 7.47
CA ILE A 21 -3.40 5.50 8.47
C ILE A 21 -2.99 6.97 8.53
N SER A 22 -2.81 7.60 7.36
CA SER A 22 -2.45 9.02 7.27
C SER A 22 -3.46 9.93 7.97
N ILE A 23 -4.76 9.68 7.79
CA ILE A 23 -5.83 10.44 8.47
C ILE A 23 -5.74 10.31 9.99
N ARG A 24 -5.32 9.15 10.51
CA ARG A 24 -5.22 8.92 11.96
C ARG A 24 -3.95 9.47 12.58
N VAL A 25 -2.84 9.46 11.84
CA VAL A 25 -1.52 9.89 12.35
C VAL A 25 -1.27 11.37 12.08
N GLY A 26 -1.95 11.97 11.10
CA GLY A 26 -1.75 13.38 10.74
C GLY A 26 -0.48 13.64 9.93
N ILE A 27 0.11 12.60 9.33
CA ILE A 27 1.27 12.68 8.43
C ILE A 27 0.78 12.61 6.99
N SER A 28 1.50 13.27 6.06
CA SER A 28 1.18 13.23 4.63
C SER A 28 1.05 11.79 4.09
N VAL A 29 -0.02 11.54 3.33
CA VAL A 29 -0.34 10.24 2.72
C VAL A 29 0.85 9.69 1.94
N ALA A 30 1.56 10.54 1.19
CA ALA A 30 2.70 10.13 0.37
C ALA A 30 3.83 9.48 1.18
N LEU A 31 4.11 9.95 2.40
CA LEU A 31 5.12 9.32 3.26
C LEU A 31 4.67 7.95 3.75
N ILE A 32 3.38 7.82 4.11
CA ILE A 32 2.82 6.54 4.55
C ILE A 32 2.81 5.53 3.39
N GLU A 33 2.47 5.95 2.18
CA GLU A 33 2.51 5.08 0.99
C GLU A 33 3.91 4.56 0.68
N ILE A 34 4.96 5.36 0.85
CA ILE A 34 6.34 4.88 0.65
C ILE A 34 6.66 3.76 1.66
N ILE A 35 6.25 3.92 2.92
CA ILE A 35 6.48 2.91 3.96
C ILE A 35 5.67 1.65 3.63
N VAL A 36 4.36 1.75 3.47
CA VAL A 36 3.46 0.62 3.21
C VAL A 36 3.80 -0.08 1.90
N GLY A 37 4.13 0.68 0.85
CA GLY A 37 4.57 0.14 -0.44
C GLY A 37 5.91 -0.61 -0.34
N SER A 38 6.84 -0.12 0.49
CA SER A 38 8.06 -0.86 0.80
C SER A 38 7.75 -2.20 1.50
N PHE A 39 6.78 -2.24 2.43
CA PHE A 39 6.32 -3.50 3.03
C PHE A 39 5.66 -4.43 2.00
N GLY A 40 4.81 -3.90 1.12
CA GLY A 40 4.17 -4.66 0.04
C GLY A 40 5.17 -5.33 -0.90
N GLY A 41 6.11 -4.54 -1.44
CA GLY A 41 7.09 -5.04 -2.39
C GLY A 41 8.20 -5.91 -1.77
N ASN A 42 8.67 -5.59 -0.55
CA ASN A 42 9.82 -6.28 0.03
C ASN A 42 9.47 -7.43 0.97
N LEU A 43 8.38 -7.32 1.76
CA LEU A 43 8.01 -8.37 2.72
C LEU A 43 6.96 -9.34 2.16
N LEU A 44 5.98 -8.83 1.41
CA LEU A 44 4.89 -9.65 0.88
C LEU A 44 5.18 -10.22 -0.51
N GLY A 45 6.20 -9.71 -1.20
CA GLY A 45 6.56 -10.13 -2.55
C GLY A 45 5.50 -9.80 -3.60
N LEU A 46 4.76 -8.71 -3.38
CA LEU A 46 3.76 -8.15 -4.31
C LEU A 46 4.38 -7.24 -5.37
#